data_AF-A0A099P8U1-F1
#
_entry.id   AF-A0A099P8U1-F1
#
_cell.length_a   1.000
_cell.length_b   1.000
_cell.length_c   1.000
_cell.angle_alpha   90.00
_cell.angle_beta   90.00
_cell.angle_gamma   90.00
#
_symmetry.space_group_name_H-M   'P 1'
#
loop_
_entity.id
_entity.type
_entity.pdbx_description
1 polymer ?
#
loop_
_entity_poly.entity_id
_entity_poly.type
_entity_poly.pdbx_seq_one_letter_code
_entity_poly.pdbx_strand_id
1 'polypeptide(L)'
;MVQLDFEYDYSNKLPIKKCKVGETIDKIAYHEDANVFLVSTISTENYNLLDEEGEDTIDHNRDLKKPAQNYRGAIKLLSPGNLTVIDTLDLDENEVCTALNVSNLRINGTEGKRAQIFVGTGIYQNEDVATMGAYKYLDIINVVPEPGFPEAKHKLKLLSTETYKGPILDVCEVDGRFAVIQGQRMLVRQLKGESNSTPVAFVDTSLFSSKVKAFENFILIGDSYQSVSLHGFEAEPYRMVSLGKDEHNMKLNECEFIVHNQSMFILASDDNRVLHILQYDPYDVNSLKGHKLLRRTALRTNSYTTKMLRKDRREACFSMVNTLPIRKDVDLGFEVIGCNIDGSIYKVSPINEYQYRRLYSLQNQIADKEAHWLGLNAKMNAVGDLQDEMNVIKRPIIEYRLLTRFSSMAEDKKKMFAIKLGKDALVDVYRDMISLQ
;
A
#
# COMPACT_ATOMS: atom_id res chain seq x y z
N MET A 1 -20.15 -8.60 -33.96
CA MET A 1 -18.72 -8.46 -34.32
C MET A 1 -18.03 -7.97 -33.06
N VAL A 2 -17.11 -8.74 -32.49
CA VAL A 2 -16.38 -8.34 -31.27
C VAL A 2 -15.12 -7.62 -31.73
N GLN A 3 -15.01 -6.33 -31.43
CA GLN A 3 -13.85 -5.50 -31.77
C GLN A 3 -13.06 -5.22 -30.49
N LEU A 4 -11.74 -5.27 -30.58
CA LEU A 4 -10.86 -4.87 -29.49
C LEU A 4 -10.94 -3.35 -29.29
N ASP A 5 -10.82 -2.92 -28.04
CA ASP A 5 -10.81 -1.51 -27.71
C ASP A 5 -9.42 -0.91 -28.00
N PHE A 6 -9.33 -0.02 -28.99
CA PHE A 6 -8.06 0.58 -29.41
C PHE A 6 -7.51 1.62 -28.42
N GLU A 7 -8.24 1.96 -27.36
CA GLU A 7 -7.73 2.81 -26.29
C GLU A 7 -6.72 2.08 -25.38
N TYR A 8 -6.69 0.74 -25.43
CA TYR A 8 -5.79 -0.09 -24.64
C TYR A 8 -4.57 -0.52 -25.45
N ASP A 9 -3.40 -0.46 -24.80
CA ASP A 9 -2.17 -1.07 -25.25
C ASP A 9 -2.13 -2.53 -24.77
N TYR A 10 -2.13 -3.46 -25.72
CA TYR A 10 -2.09 -4.90 -25.50
C TYR A 10 -0.68 -5.51 -25.62
N SER A 11 0.38 -4.68 -25.71
CA SER A 11 1.77 -5.15 -25.81
C SER A 11 2.32 -5.76 -24.52
N ASN A 12 1.77 -5.36 -23.37
CA ASN A 12 2.15 -5.85 -22.05
C ASN A 12 1.39 -7.12 -21.68
N LYS A 13 1.83 -7.81 -20.61
CA LYS A 13 1.11 -9.00 -20.08
C LYS A 13 -0.34 -8.70 -19.70
N LEU A 14 -0.60 -7.45 -19.31
CA LEU A 14 -1.93 -6.93 -19.01
C LEU A 14 -2.23 -5.79 -19.99
N PRO A 15 -3.47 -5.65 -20.47
CA PRO A 15 -3.88 -4.48 -21.24
C PRO A 15 -3.77 -3.21 -20.39
N ILE A 16 -3.20 -2.15 -20.95
CA ILE A 16 -2.98 -0.87 -20.24
C ILE A 16 -3.58 0.28 -21.04
N LYS A 17 -4.44 1.08 -20.41
CA LYS A 17 -4.89 2.38 -20.95
C LYS A 17 -4.11 3.50 -20.29
N LYS A 18 -3.41 4.31 -21.09
CA LYS A 18 -2.66 5.48 -20.59
C LYS A 18 -3.52 6.73 -20.65
N CYS A 19 -3.73 7.37 -19.51
CA CYS A 19 -4.50 8.60 -19.42
C CYS A 19 -3.60 9.76 -19.00
N LYS A 20 -3.67 10.88 -19.73
CA LYS A 20 -2.83 12.06 -19.48
C LYS A 20 -3.61 13.05 -18.62
N VAL A 21 -3.13 13.30 -17.40
CA VAL A 21 -3.72 14.29 -16.48
C VAL A 21 -3.04 15.66 -16.61
N GLY A 22 -1.83 15.72 -17.17
CA GLY A 22 -1.09 16.97 -17.43
C GLY A 22 -0.18 17.44 -16.28
N GLU A 23 -0.30 16.83 -15.11
CA GLU A 23 0.50 17.10 -13.92
C GLU A 23 1.06 15.81 -13.32
N THR A 24 2.00 15.93 -12.40
CA THR A 24 2.55 14.78 -11.67
C THR A 24 1.48 14.26 -10.71
N ILE A 25 1.08 13.01 -10.91
CA ILE A 25 0.17 12.30 -10.01
C ILE A 25 0.98 11.73 -8.85
N ASP A 26 0.52 11.97 -7.64
CA ASP A 26 1.17 11.50 -6.42
C ASP A 26 0.38 10.36 -5.74
N LYS A 27 -0.94 10.53 -5.57
CA LYS A 27 -1.80 9.52 -4.91
C LYS A 27 -3.09 9.29 -5.67
N ILE A 28 -3.62 8.08 -5.54
CA ILE A 28 -4.89 7.68 -6.15
C ILE A 28 -5.73 6.94 -5.10
N ALA A 29 -7.02 7.26 -5.05
CA ALA A 29 -8.02 6.49 -4.32
C ALA A 29 -9.26 6.31 -5.20
N TYR A 30 -10.07 5.30 -4.89
CA TYR A 30 -11.29 5.00 -5.62
C TYR A 30 -12.48 5.08 -4.68
N HIS A 31 -13.53 5.77 -5.09
CA HIS A 31 -14.78 5.85 -4.35
C HIS A 31 -15.80 4.89 -4.96
N GLU A 32 -16.07 3.79 -4.27
CA GLU A 32 -16.91 2.70 -4.79
C GLU A 32 -18.36 3.13 -5.05
N ASP A 33 -19.01 3.82 -4.09
CA ASP A 33 -20.43 4.19 -4.23
C ASP A 33 -20.70 5.19 -5.36
N ALA A 34 -19.83 6.19 -5.52
CA ALA A 34 -19.91 7.19 -6.58
C ALA A 34 -19.30 6.70 -7.91
N ASN A 35 -18.54 5.60 -7.90
CA ASN A 35 -17.78 5.07 -9.03
C ASN A 35 -16.93 6.16 -9.69
N VAL A 36 -15.97 6.72 -8.95
CA VAL A 36 -15.06 7.77 -9.43
C VAL A 36 -13.67 7.60 -8.82
N PHE A 37 -12.66 8.09 -9.54
CA PHE A 37 -11.29 8.13 -9.05
C PHE A 37 -10.98 9.48 -8.43
N LEU A 38 -10.29 9.47 -7.30
CA LEU A 38 -9.71 10.66 -6.67
C LEU A 38 -8.20 10.59 -6.91
N VAL A 39 -7.64 11.68 -7.39
CA VAL A 39 -6.21 11.75 -7.71
C VAL A 39 -5.63 13.01 -7.08
N SER A 40 -4.59 12.84 -6.28
CA SER A 40 -3.73 13.94 -5.85
C SER A 40 -2.72 14.24 -6.94
N THR A 41 -2.62 15.50 -7.34
CA THR A 41 -1.58 15.99 -8.24
C THR A 41 -0.68 17.01 -7.53
N ILE A 42 0.55 17.13 -8.03
CA ILE A 42 1.54 18.08 -7.54
C ILE A 42 2.01 18.95 -8.72
N SER A 43 2.02 20.25 -8.50
CA SER A 43 2.56 21.26 -9.40
C SER A 43 3.67 22.06 -8.69
N THR A 44 4.59 22.63 -9.46
CA THR A 44 5.65 23.49 -8.92
C THR A 44 5.20 24.94 -8.88
N GLU A 45 5.44 25.64 -7.78
CA GLU A 45 5.19 27.08 -7.64
C GLU A 45 6.41 27.81 -7.07
N ASN A 46 6.39 29.14 -7.10
CA ASN A 46 7.46 29.94 -6.54
C ASN A 46 7.35 29.97 -5.01
N TYR A 47 8.47 29.73 -4.33
CA TYR A 47 8.58 29.80 -2.88
C TYR A 47 9.06 31.18 -2.44
N ASN A 48 8.30 31.80 -1.54
CA ASN A 48 8.69 33.03 -0.85
C ASN A 48 8.93 32.72 0.63
N LEU A 49 10.08 33.17 1.17
CA LEU A 49 10.42 32.95 2.57
C LEU A 49 9.86 34.09 3.42
N LEU A 50 8.67 33.86 3.96
CA LEU A 50 7.99 34.82 4.84
C LEU A 50 8.44 34.64 6.29
N ASP A 51 8.54 35.73 7.04
CA ASP A 51 8.70 35.70 8.50
C ASP A 51 7.37 35.44 9.23
N GLU A 52 7.39 35.44 10.57
CA GLU A 52 6.19 35.23 11.39
C GLU A 52 5.12 36.34 11.22
N GLU A 53 5.50 37.51 10.70
CA GLU A 53 4.61 38.64 10.43
C GLU A 53 4.10 38.64 8.97
N GLY A 54 4.55 37.67 8.16
CA GLY A 54 4.18 37.52 6.76
C GLY A 54 4.96 38.44 5.81
N GLU A 55 6.02 39.09 6.29
CA GLU A 55 6.91 39.90 5.46
C GLU A 55 8.00 39.02 4.85
N ASP A 56 8.42 39.36 3.63
CA ASP A 56 9.49 38.60 2.98
C ASP A 56 10.84 38.95 3.61
N THR A 57 11.52 37.94 4.12
CA THR A 57 12.84 38.06 4.75
C THR A 57 13.96 38.33 3.74
N ILE A 58 13.71 38.14 2.44
CA ILE A 58 14.72 38.31 1.40
C ILE A 58 14.70 39.75 0.88
N ASP A 59 15.51 40.60 1.50
CA ASP A 59 15.47 42.05 1.27
C ASP A 59 16.16 42.53 -0.03
N HIS A 60 16.92 41.70 -0.76
CA HIS A 60 17.77 42.21 -1.85
C HIS A 60 17.78 41.37 -3.14
N ASN A 61 17.42 42.02 -4.27
CA ASN A 61 17.57 41.60 -5.67
C ASN A 61 16.65 40.46 -6.19
N ARG A 62 15.33 40.56 -5.99
CA ARG A 62 14.36 39.63 -6.63
C ARG A 62 14.45 39.63 -8.17
N ASP A 63 14.74 40.78 -8.79
CA ASP A 63 14.80 40.90 -10.25
C ASP A 63 15.98 40.16 -10.89
N LEU A 64 17.01 39.80 -10.11
CA LEU A 64 18.24 39.17 -10.62
C LEU A 64 18.32 37.67 -10.32
N LYS A 65 17.38 37.10 -9.57
CA LYS A 65 17.40 35.69 -9.17
C LYS A 65 16.06 35.03 -9.45
N LYS A 66 16.07 33.84 -10.05
CA LYS A 66 14.88 33.00 -10.12
C LYS A 66 14.47 32.63 -8.68
N PRO A 67 13.19 32.75 -8.31
CA PRO A 67 12.73 32.33 -7.00
C PRO A 67 12.98 30.83 -6.82
N ALA A 68 13.19 30.41 -5.58
CA ALA A 68 13.18 28.99 -5.24
C ALA A 68 11.82 28.40 -5.62
N GLN A 69 11.78 27.10 -5.92
CA GLN A 69 10.54 26.42 -6.24
C GLN A 69 10.10 25.55 -5.07
N ASN A 70 8.79 25.53 -4.82
CA ASN A 70 8.14 24.59 -3.91
C ASN A 70 6.98 23.91 -4.63
N TYR A 71 6.18 23.16 -3.90
CA TYR A 71 5.12 22.33 -4.42
C TYR A 71 3.76 22.77 -3.91
N ARG A 72 2.77 22.76 -4.81
CA ARG A 72 1.35 22.92 -4.49
C ARG A 72 0.56 21.74 -5.01
N GLY A 73 -0.23 21.15 -4.12
CA GLY A 73 -1.09 20.02 -4.44
C GLY A 73 -2.48 20.43 -4.92
N ALA A 74 -3.15 19.52 -5.60
CA ALA A 74 -4.57 19.60 -5.91
C ALA A 74 -5.21 18.21 -5.84
N ILE A 75 -6.50 18.15 -5.48
CA ILE A 75 -7.28 16.92 -5.49
C ILE A 75 -8.23 16.98 -6.68
N LYS A 76 -8.04 16.07 -7.63
CA LYS A 76 -8.81 15.97 -8.86
C LYS A 76 -9.76 14.79 -8.80
N LEU A 77 -11.01 15.00 -9.21
CA LEU A 77 -12.00 13.96 -9.38
C LEU A 77 -11.99 13.51 -10.83
N LEU A 78 -11.88 12.20 -11.10
CA LEU A 78 -11.82 11.64 -12.45
C LEU A 78 -12.99 10.68 -12.70
N SER A 79 -13.55 10.78 -13.90
CA SER A 79 -14.59 9.87 -14.39
C SER A 79 -14.02 8.48 -14.65
N PRO A 80 -14.69 7.38 -14.24
CA PRO A 80 -14.16 6.03 -14.41
C PRO A 80 -14.13 5.57 -15.87
N GLY A 81 -14.98 6.14 -16.73
CA GLY A 81 -15.13 5.70 -18.12
C GLY A 81 -13.98 6.17 -19.01
N ASN A 82 -13.80 7.48 -19.09
CA ASN A 82 -12.78 8.10 -19.94
C ASN A 82 -11.57 8.66 -19.17
N LEU A 83 -11.60 8.63 -17.82
CA LEU A 83 -10.55 9.17 -16.95
C LEU A 83 -10.27 10.67 -17.18
N THR A 84 -11.29 11.41 -17.59
CA THR A 84 -11.26 12.87 -17.65
C THR A 84 -11.46 13.49 -16.28
N VAL A 85 -10.84 14.65 -16.06
CA VAL A 85 -10.99 15.42 -14.82
C VAL A 85 -12.38 16.07 -14.81
N ILE A 86 -13.17 15.71 -13.82
CA ILE A 86 -14.53 16.22 -13.56
C ILE A 86 -14.47 17.52 -12.76
N ASP A 87 -13.69 17.53 -11.67
CA ASP A 87 -13.62 18.63 -10.72
C ASP A 87 -12.22 18.68 -10.10
N THR A 88 -11.83 19.85 -9.60
CA THR A 88 -10.52 20.07 -8.97
C THR A 88 -10.67 20.93 -7.72
N LEU A 89 -10.10 20.46 -6.62
CA LEU A 89 -9.93 21.20 -5.38
C LEU A 89 -8.45 21.52 -5.21
N ASP A 90 -8.07 22.78 -5.45
CA ASP A 90 -6.71 23.24 -5.21
C ASP A 90 -6.43 23.34 -3.71
N LEU A 91 -5.24 22.91 -3.28
CA LEU A 91 -4.77 23.10 -1.91
C LEU A 91 -4.18 24.51 -1.75
N ASP A 92 -3.88 24.89 -0.50
CA ASP A 92 -3.28 26.18 -0.18
C ASP A 92 -1.82 26.28 -0.69
N GLU A 93 -1.23 27.47 -0.62
CA GLU A 93 0.17 27.69 -1.00
C GLU A 93 1.11 26.81 -0.16
N ASN A 94 2.08 26.18 -0.83
CA ASN A 94 3.04 25.24 -0.29
C ASN A 94 2.41 23.99 0.37
N GLU A 95 1.10 23.78 0.20
CA GLU A 95 0.38 22.65 0.77
C GLU A 95 0.35 21.47 -0.21
N VAL A 96 0.84 20.32 0.25
CA VAL A 96 0.89 19.08 -0.53
C VAL A 96 0.06 18.00 0.15
N CYS A 97 -0.65 17.20 -0.66
CA CYS A 97 -1.38 16.04 -0.16
C CYS A 97 -0.42 14.90 0.21
N THR A 98 -0.36 14.58 1.48
CA THR A 98 0.46 13.51 2.07
C THR A 98 -0.30 12.21 2.25
N ALA A 99 -1.63 12.25 2.32
CA ALA A 99 -2.48 11.06 2.42
C ALA A 99 -3.81 11.26 1.68
N LEU A 100 -4.23 10.28 0.90
CA LEU A 100 -5.52 10.27 0.21
C LEU A 100 -6.15 8.89 0.39
N ASN A 101 -7.30 8.83 1.05
CA ASN A 101 -7.96 7.57 1.38
C ASN A 101 -9.49 7.74 1.30
N VAL A 102 -10.18 6.71 0.80
CA VAL A 102 -11.64 6.58 0.89
C VAL A 102 -11.94 5.43 1.84
N SER A 103 -12.65 5.71 2.92
CA SER A 103 -12.90 4.75 4.00
C SER A 103 -14.35 4.79 4.46
N ASN A 104 -14.89 3.63 4.80
CA ASN A 104 -16.24 3.49 5.36
C ASN A 104 -16.21 3.65 6.88
N LEU A 105 -16.54 4.85 7.36
CA LEU A 105 -16.47 5.20 8.79
C LEU A 105 -17.85 5.12 9.45
N ARG A 106 -17.89 4.68 10.71
CA ARG A 106 -19.09 4.70 11.54
C ARG A 106 -19.29 6.10 12.12
N ILE A 107 -20.43 6.71 11.82
CA ILE A 107 -20.78 8.01 12.39
C ILE A 107 -21.36 7.77 13.80
N ASN A 108 -20.78 8.43 14.81
CA ASN A 108 -21.26 8.30 16.18
C ASN A 108 -22.74 8.69 16.30
N GLY A 109 -23.52 7.87 16.98
CA GLY A 109 -24.98 8.03 17.11
C GLY A 109 -25.80 7.47 15.94
N THR A 110 -25.16 6.87 14.93
CA THR A 110 -25.85 6.14 13.85
C THR A 110 -25.39 4.69 13.77
N GLU A 111 -26.25 3.83 13.25
CA GLU A 111 -25.92 2.41 13.03
C GLU A 111 -25.14 2.18 11.71
N GLY A 112 -25.16 3.15 10.79
CA GLY A 112 -24.55 3.03 9.48
C GLY A 112 -23.07 3.41 9.41
N LYS A 113 -22.34 2.78 8.47
CA LYS A 113 -21.07 3.29 7.96
C LYS A 113 -21.35 4.17 6.73
N ARG A 114 -20.54 5.21 6.53
CA ARG A 114 -20.59 6.06 5.33
C ARG A 114 -19.18 6.19 4.75
N ALA A 115 -19.09 6.12 3.42
CA ALA A 115 -17.85 6.43 2.72
C ALA A 115 -17.48 7.90 2.96
N GLN A 116 -16.26 8.11 3.42
CA GLN A 116 -15.69 9.43 3.67
C GLN A 116 -14.35 9.51 2.97
N ILE A 117 -14.12 10.64 2.31
CA ILE A 117 -12.85 10.93 1.65
C ILE A 117 -12.01 11.72 2.65
N PHE A 118 -10.84 11.18 2.97
CA PHE A 118 -9.86 11.83 3.80
C PHE A 118 -8.68 12.30 2.95
N VAL A 119 -8.34 13.57 3.12
CA VAL A 119 -7.14 14.18 2.55
C VAL A 119 -6.27 14.70 3.69
N GLY A 120 -5.16 14.04 3.94
CA GLY A 120 -4.09 14.56 4.79
C GLY A 120 -3.15 15.42 3.98
N THR A 121 -2.69 16.52 4.58
CA THR A 121 -1.77 17.47 3.96
C THR A 121 -0.63 17.87 4.90
N GLY A 122 0.44 18.37 4.29
CA GLY A 122 1.53 19.07 4.97
C GLY A 122 1.89 20.33 4.20
N ILE A 123 2.16 21.42 4.93
CA ILE A 123 2.63 22.69 4.37
C ILE A 123 4.16 22.67 4.41
N TYR A 124 4.79 22.59 3.26
CA TYR A 124 6.25 22.51 3.14
C TYR A 124 6.86 23.90 3.24
N GLN A 125 7.69 24.09 4.26
CA GLN A 125 8.40 25.34 4.49
C GLN A 125 9.89 25.06 4.74
N ASN A 126 10.64 26.08 5.10
CA ASN A 126 12.03 25.93 5.54
C ASN A 126 12.12 25.02 6.79
N GLU A 127 13.27 24.37 6.97
CA GLU A 127 13.58 23.48 8.10
C GLU A 127 13.41 24.18 9.47
N ASP A 128 13.71 25.48 9.53
CA ASP A 128 13.61 26.27 10.76
C ASP A 128 12.16 26.57 11.18
N VAL A 129 11.19 26.38 10.28
CA VAL A 129 9.77 26.65 10.55
C VAL A 129 9.04 25.35 10.84
N ALA A 130 8.28 25.34 11.94
CA ALA A 130 7.49 24.17 12.31
C ALA A 130 6.48 23.83 11.20
N THR A 131 6.59 22.63 10.65
CA THR A 131 5.67 22.14 9.62
C THR A 131 4.25 22.08 10.17
N MET A 132 3.33 22.73 9.47
CA MET A 132 1.90 22.63 9.74
C MET A 132 1.28 21.58 8.82
N GLY A 133 0.19 20.97 9.25
CA GLY A 133 -0.58 20.04 8.44
C GLY A 133 -2.06 20.24 8.65
N ALA A 134 -2.87 19.76 7.72
CA ALA A 134 -4.30 19.68 7.90
C ALA A 134 -4.78 18.30 7.49
N TYR A 135 -5.90 17.88 8.05
CA TYR A 135 -6.72 16.90 7.35
C TYR A 135 -8.07 17.51 6.99
N LYS A 136 -8.55 17.09 5.82
CA LYS A 136 -9.74 17.60 5.18
C LYS A 136 -10.70 16.43 4.93
N TYR A 137 -11.96 16.60 5.31
CA TYR A 137 -13.02 15.68 4.91
C TYR A 137 -13.69 16.20 3.65
N LEU A 138 -13.74 15.36 2.63
CA LEU A 138 -14.45 15.65 1.40
C LEU A 138 -15.63 14.69 1.24
N ASP A 139 -16.68 15.20 0.62
CA ASP A 139 -17.81 14.42 0.13
C ASP A 139 -17.96 14.62 -1.38
N ILE A 140 -18.61 13.66 -2.04
CA ILE A 140 -18.97 13.78 -3.44
C ILE A 140 -20.47 14.06 -3.52
N ILE A 141 -20.81 15.25 -4.01
CA ILE A 141 -22.20 15.63 -4.24
C ILE A 141 -22.58 15.46 -5.70
N ASN A 142 -23.85 15.10 -5.94
CA ASN A 142 -24.41 15.09 -7.28
C ASN A 142 -24.82 16.51 -7.67
N VAL A 143 -24.36 16.95 -8.84
CA VAL A 143 -24.68 18.24 -9.44
C VAL A 143 -25.29 18.05 -10.81
N VAL A 144 -26.03 19.05 -11.28
CA VAL A 144 -26.52 19.06 -12.66
C VAL A 144 -25.30 19.26 -13.57
N PRO A 145 -25.00 18.32 -14.48
CA PRO A 145 -23.83 18.44 -15.34
C PRO A 145 -23.97 19.64 -16.29
N GLU A 146 -22.85 20.27 -16.59
CA GLU A 146 -22.81 21.38 -17.53
C GLU A 146 -23.19 20.91 -18.96
N PRO A 147 -23.93 21.73 -19.74
CA PRO A 147 -24.25 21.40 -21.12
C PRO A 147 -22.98 21.14 -21.95
N GLY A 148 -22.80 19.90 -22.41
CA GLY A 148 -21.62 19.47 -23.20
C GLY A 148 -20.63 18.59 -22.44
N PHE A 149 -20.74 18.49 -21.11
CA PHE A 149 -19.89 17.62 -20.30
C PHE A 149 -20.75 16.74 -19.37
N PRO A 150 -21.44 15.71 -19.91
CA PRO A 150 -22.42 14.90 -19.17
C PRO A 150 -21.82 14.07 -18.02
N GLU A 151 -20.52 13.84 -18.06
CA GLU A 151 -19.79 13.10 -17.02
C GLU A 151 -19.56 13.93 -15.75
N ALA A 152 -19.74 15.26 -15.82
CA ALA A 152 -19.60 16.21 -14.72
C ALA A 152 -20.78 16.20 -13.73
N LYS A 153 -21.34 15.02 -13.45
CA LYS A 153 -22.45 14.86 -12.51
C LYS A 153 -22.01 14.89 -11.05
N HIS A 154 -20.71 14.89 -10.79
CA HIS A 154 -20.13 14.84 -9.45
C HIS A 154 -19.28 16.08 -9.19
N LYS A 155 -19.30 16.57 -7.94
CA LYS A 155 -18.45 17.66 -7.49
C LYS A 155 -17.88 17.37 -6.11
N LEU A 156 -16.65 17.80 -5.86
CA LEU A 156 -16.02 17.73 -4.54
C LEU A 156 -16.60 18.81 -3.64
N LYS A 157 -17.03 18.40 -2.45
CA LYS A 157 -17.47 19.31 -1.39
C LYS A 157 -16.58 19.13 -0.17
N LEU A 158 -15.87 20.18 0.20
CA LEU A 158 -15.14 20.26 1.46
C LEU A 158 -16.13 20.36 2.63
N LEU A 159 -16.15 19.35 3.51
CA LEU A 159 -17.02 19.31 4.68
C LEU A 159 -16.39 20.02 5.88
N SER A 160 -15.11 19.75 6.12
CA SER A 160 -14.33 20.41 7.17
C SER A 160 -12.84 20.28 6.92
N THR A 161 -12.11 21.21 7.55
CA THR A 161 -10.66 21.24 7.60
C THR A 161 -10.27 21.44 9.06
N GLU A 162 -9.33 20.63 9.54
CA GLU A 162 -8.74 20.82 10.85
C GLU A 162 -7.22 20.89 10.71
N THR A 163 -6.66 22.03 11.13
CA THR A 163 -5.23 22.34 11.02
C THR A 163 -4.51 22.05 12.34
N TYR A 164 -3.29 21.53 12.23
CA TYR A 164 -2.49 21.07 13.35
C TYR A 164 -1.03 21.47 13.20
N LYS A 165 -0.35 21.53 14.36
CA LYS A 165 1.12 21.54 14.40
C LYS A 165 1.61 20.13 14.10
N GLY A 166 2.41 19.99 13.06
CA GLY A 166 2.86 18.72 12.50
C GLY A 166 2.06 18.32 11.26
N PRO A 167 2.72 17.74 10.24
CA PRO A 167 2.07 17.25 9.05
C PRO A 167 1.16 16.06 9.38
N ILE A 168 0.08 15.91 8.61
CA ILE A 168 -0.63 14.64 8.55
C ILE A 168 0.15 13.74 7.60
N LEU A 169 0.51 12.52 8.00
CA LEU A 169 1.43 11.69 7.19
C LEU A 169 0.73 10.52 6.48
N ASP A 170 -0.18 9.84 7.16
CA ASP A 170 -0.99 8.76 6.56
C ASP A 170 -2.29 8.56 7.35
N VAL A 171 -3.26 7.87 6.74
CA VAL A 171 -4.56 7.55 7.32
C VAL A 171 -5.05 6.16 6.93
N CYS A 172 -5.74 5.48 7.85
CA CYS A 172 -6.49 4.27 7.53
C CYS A 172 -7.75 4.11 8.40
N GLU A 173 -8.73 3.33 7.92
CA GLU A 173 -9.88 2.90 8.73
C GLU A 173 -9.45 1.81 9.72
N VAL A 174 -9.95 1.87 10.95
CA VAL A 174 -9.77 0.84 11.98
C VAL A 174 -11.05 0.74 12.80
N ASP A 175 -11.68 -0.44 12.84
CA ASP A 175 -12.93 -0.70 13.58
C ASP A 175 -14.00 0.43 13.45
N GLY A 176 -14.31 0.85 12.22
CA GLY A 176 -15.28 1.92 11.93
C GLY A 176 -14.85 3.32 12.35
N ARG A 177 -13.59 3.52 12.74
CA ARG A 177 -12.95 4.79 13.05
C ARG A 177 -11.78 5.00 12.09
N PHE A 178 -11.03 6.08 12.25
CA PHE A 178 -9.80 6.25 11.46
C PHE A 178 -8.60 6.50 12.38
N ALA A 179 -7.50 5.86 12.02
CA ALA A 179 -6.19 6.12 12.58
C ALA A 179 -5.48 7.13 11.67
N VAL A 180 -4.91 8.18 12.25
CA VAL A 180 -4.17 9.22 11.54
C VAL A 180 -2.81 9.41 12.19
N ILE A 181 -1.75 9.47 11.38
CA ILE A 181 -0.44 9.91 11.87
C ILE A 181 -0.35 11.43 11.72
N GLN A 182 -0.17 12.11 12.84
CA GLN A 182 -0.01 13.55 12.97
C GLN A 182 1.34 13.83 13.64
N GLY A 183 2.32 14.27 12.85
CA GLY A 183 3.70 14.44 13.32
C GLY A 183 4.25 13.16 13.94
N GLN A 184 4.56 13.20 15.24
CA GLN A 184 5.11 12.06 16.01
C GLN A 184 4.05 11.33 16.85
N ARG A 185 2.78 11.40 16.46
CA ARG A 185 1.68 10.69 17.15
C ARG A 185 0.77 10.01 16.14
N MET A 186 0.32 8.81 16.47
CA MET A 186 -0.81 8.18 15.82
C MET A 186 -2.03 8.32 16.72
N LEU A 187 -3.10 8.87 16.16
CA LEU A 187 -4.36 9.14 16.85
C LEU A 187 -5.44 8.28 16.22
N VAL A 188 -6.22 7.57 17.05
CA VAL A 188 -7.50 7.00 16.62
C VAL A 188 -8.58 8.02 16.92
N ARG A 189 -9.37 8.38 15.92
CA ARG A 189 -10.41 9.40 16.02
C ARG A 189 -11.76 8.84 15.59
N GLN A 190 -12.79 9.24 16.32
CA GLN A 190 -14.18 8.87 16.03
C GLN A 190 -14.91 10.05 15.39
N LEU A 191 -15.59 9.79 14.28
CA LEU A 191 -16.40 10.79 13.60
C LEU A 191 -17.69 11.07 14.38
N LYS A 192 -17.99 12.34 14.64
CA LYS A 192 -19.18 12.84 15.32
C LYS A 192 -19.97 13.72 14.35
N GLY A 193 -21.07 13.18 13.82
CA GLY A 193 -21.81 13.83 12.72
C GLY A 193 -21.06 13.75 11.40
N GLU A 194 -21.26 14.71 10.51
CA GLU A 194 -20.69 14.68 9.15
C GLU A 194 -19.30 15.30 9.03
N SER A 195 -18.92 16.20 9.95
CA SER A 195 -17.75 17.07 9.74
C SER A 195 -16.82 17.21 10.94
N ASN A 196 -17.15 16.63 12.09
CA ASN A 196 -16.36 16.79 13.30
C ASN A 196 -15.81 15.43 13.76
N SER A 197 -14.59 15.40 14.29
CA SER A 197 -14.00 14.16 14.82
C SER A 197 -13.25 14.37 16.13
N THR A 198 -13.44 13.44 17.06
CA THR A 198 -12.83 13.49 18.39
C THR A 198 -11.77 12.41 18.56
N PRO A 199 -10.57 12.73 19.06
CA PRO A 199 -9.58 11.72 19.39
C PRO A 199 -10.08 10.85 20.55
N VAL A 200 -9.98 9.53 20.39
CA VAL A 200 -10.40 8.54 21.40
C VAL A 200 -9.24 7.74 21.97
N ALA A 201 -8.16 7.57 21.21
CA ALA A 201 -6.95 6.91 21.68
C ALA A 201 -5.73 7.46 20.92
N PHE A 202 -4.53 7.29 21.49
CA PHE A 202 -3.29 7.72 20.87
C PHE A 202 -2.13 6.80 21.23
N VAL A 203 -1.08 6.85 20.41
CA VAL A 203 0.23 6.32 20.74
C VAL A 203 1.28 7.29 20.20
N ASP A 204 2.31 7.57 20.99
CA ASP A 204 3.47 8.30 20.50
C ASP A 204 4.24 7.39 19.55
N THR A 205 4.52 7.90 18.36
CA THR A 205 5.27 7.16 17.33
C THR A 205 6.77 7.45 17.45
N SER A 206 7.54 6.81 16.58
CA SER A 206 8.98 6.99 16.47
C SER A 206 9.34 8.32 15.76
N LEU A 207 10.42 8.32 14.97
CA LEU A 207 10.99 9.53 14.39
C LEU A 207 10.12 10.14 13.29
N PHE A 208 9.78 9.32 12.27
CA PHE A 208 9.01 9.74 11.11
C PHE A 208 8.18 8.55 10.61
N SER A 209 7.03 8.39 11.26
CA SER A 209 6.05 7.37 10.92
C SER A 209 5.27 7.77 9.68
N SER A 210 5.62 7.18 8.55
CA SER A 210 5.12 7.57 7.24
C SER A 210 3.95 6.71 6.77
N LYS A 211 3.67 5.59 7.43
CA LYS A 211 2.63 4.64 7.03
C LYS A 211 1.77 4.18 8.20
N VAL A 212 0.46 4.12 8.00
CA VAL A 212 -0.48 3.46 8.91
C VAL A 212 -1.39 2.52 8.13
N LYS A 213 -1.47 1.26 8.56
CA LYS A 213 -2.39 0.26 8.01
C LYS A 213 -3.20 -0.36 9.12
N ALA A 214 -4.35 -0.91 8.77
CA ALA A 214 -5.15 -1.65 9.73
C ALA A 214 -5.73 -2.94 9.13
N PHE A 215 -5.94 -3.91 10.01
CA PHE A 215 -6.71 -5.11 9.76
C PHE A 215 -7.60 -5.35 10.98
N GLU A 216 -8.91 -5.28 10.79
CA GLU A 216 -9.88 -5.30 11.90
C GLU A 216 -9.55 -4.22 12.94
N ASN A 217 -9.06 -4.62 14.11
CA ASN A 217 -8.66 -3.74 15.20
C ASN A 217 -7.14 -3.66 15.39
N PHE A 218 -6.34 -4.33 14.55
CA PHE A 218 -4.89 -4.22 14.55
C PHE A 218 -4.46 -3.00 13.73
N ILE A 219 -3.49 -2.25 14.25
CA ILE A 219 -2.88 -1.09 13.60
C ILE A 219 -1.39 -1.36 13.44
N LEU A 220 -0.91 -1.28 12.22
CA LEU A 220 0.49 -1.32 11.85
C LEU A 220 0.96 0.10 11.59
N ILE A 221 2.00 0.52 12.31
CA ILE A 221 2.66 1.81 12.13
C ILE A 221 4.03 1.53 11.51
N GLY A 222 4.28 2.17 10.37
CA GLY A 222 5.54 2.09 9.64
C GLY A 222 6.35 3.37 9.76
N ASP A 223 7.57 3.24 10.26
CA ASP A 223 8.53 4.32 10.43
C ASP A 223 9.64 4.24 9.39
N SER A 224 9.99 5.39 8.82
CA SER A 224 11.00 5.46 7.74
C SER A 224 12.43 5.22 8.24
N TYR A 225 12.63 5.03 9.55
CA TYR A 225 13.91 4.69 10.17
C TYR A 225 13.80 3.47 11.11
N GLN A 226 12.77 3.40 11.94
CA GLN A 226 12.58 2.38 12.98
C GLN A 226 11.68 1.22 12.57
N SER A 227 11.66 0.83 11.29
CA SER A 227 10.90 -0.33 10.80
C SER A 227 9.40 -0.23 11.11
N VAL A 228 8.78 -1.28 11.62
CA VAL A 228 7.35 -1.34 11.90
C VAL A 228 7.04 -1.70 13.35
N SER A 229 5.88 -1.23 13.81
CA SER A 229 5.32 -1.56 15.12
C SER A 229 3.83 -1.90 15.01
N LEU A 230 3.42 -2.93 15.73
CA LEU A 230 2.07 -3.47 15.75
C LEU A 230 1.37 -3.11 17.06
N HIS A 231 0.15 -2.61 16.93
CA HIS A 231 -0.70 -2.20 18.02
C HIS A 231 -2.10 -2.81 17.86
N GLY A 232 -2.79 -3.05 18.97
CA GLY A 232 -4.21 -3.37 19.02
C GLY A 232 -5.01 -2.16 19.49
N PHE A 233 -6.12 -1.88 18.82
CA PHE A 233 -7.11 -0.92 19.27
C PHE A 233 -8.27 -1.67 19.91
N GLU A 234 -8.72 -1.19 21.06
CA GLU A 234 -9.96 -1.67 21.69
C GLU A 234 -10.91 -0.50 21.84
N ALA A 235 -12.16 -0.70 21.42
CA ALA A 235 -13.21 0.32 21.47
C ALA A 235 -13.90 0.41 22.83
N GLU A 236 -13.93 -0.67 23.60
CA GLU A 236 -14.69 -0.78 24.86
C GLU A 236 -13.85 -1.44 25.97
N PRO A 237 -13.16 -0.67 26.82
CA PRO A 237 -12.97 0.79 26.77
C PRO A 237 -11.96 1.22 25.71
N TYR A 238 -11.97 2.50 25.32
CA TYR A 238 -10.98 3.06 24.39
C TYR A 238 -9.55 2.90 24.93
N ARG A 239 -8.77 2.02 24.31
CA ARG A 239 -7.34 1.87 24.62
C ARG A 239 -6.53 1.41 23.41
N MET A 240 -5.28 1.89 23.37
CA MET A 240 -4.24 1.38 22.49
C MET A 240 -3.35 0.41 23.26
N VAL A 241 -3.13 -0.78 22.71
CA VAL A 241 -2.26 -1.82 23.28
C VAL A 241 -1.07 -2.00 22.35
N SER A 242 0.15 -1.80 22.83
CA SER A 242 1.35 -2.13 22.06
C SER A 242 1.56 -3.65 22.08
N LEU A 243 1.58 -4.26 20.90
CA LEU A 243 1.68 -5.72 20.76
C LEU A 243 3.13 -6.15 20.54
N GLY A 244 3.78 -5.62 19.50
CA GLY A 244 5.17 -5.92 19.22
C GLY A 244 5.80 -4.98 18.20
N LYS A 245 7.13 -4.90 18.18
CA LYS A 245 7.89 -4.10 17.21
C LYS A 245 9.02 -4.90 16.59
N ASP A 246 9.44 -4.53 15.38
CA ASP A 246 10.71 -5.01 14.85
C ASP A 246 11.85 -4.28 15.59
N GLU A 247 12.86 -5.04 16.02
CA GLU A 247 14.01 -4.48 16.74
C GLU A 247 15.12 -4.00 15.81
N HIS A 248 15.05 -4.40 14.54
CA HIS A 248 16.02 -3.98 13.54
C HIS A 248 15.58 -2.66 12.91
N ASN A 249 16.51 -1.76 12.71
CA ASN A 249 16.25 -0.56 11.92
C ASN A 249 16.13 -0.95 10.46
N MET A 250 14.99 -0.60 9.87
CA MET A 250 14.68 -0.82 8.47
C MET A 250 14.05 0.46 7.96
N LYS A 251 14.67 1.04 6.93
CA LYS A 251 14.15 2.26 6.32
C LYS A 251 12.97 1.89 5.44
N LEU A 252 11.79 1.97 6.04
CA LEU A 252 10.56 1.48 5.44
C LEU A 252 10.11 2.39 4.28
N ASN A 253 9.77 1.76 3.15
CA ASN A 253 9.09 2.42 2.04
C ASN A 253 7.56 2.24 2.14
N GLU A 254 7.11 1.00 2.34
CA GLU A 254 5.69 0.63 2.43
C GLU A 254 5.53 -0.70 3.16
N CYS A 255 4.39 -0.88 3.83
CA CYS A 255 4.03 -2.12 4.52
C CYS A 255 2.54 -2.46 4.38
N GLU A 256 2.19 -3.73 4.57
CA GLU A 256 0.81 -4.18 4.54
C GLU A 256 0.65 -5.54 5.26
N PHE A 257 -0.56 -5.85 5.71
CA PHE A 257 -0.90 -7.15 6.30
C PHE A 257 -1.12 -8.24 5.25
N ILE A 258 -0.64 -9.44 5.56
CA ILE A 258 -0.99 -10.69 4.90
C ILE A 258 -1.64 -11.59 5.95
N VAL A 259 -2.86 -12.06 5.71
CA VAL A 259 -3.61 -12.87 6.67
C VAL A 259 -3.99 -14.19 6.01
N HIS A 260 -3.74 -15.32 6.66
CA HIS A 260 -4.07 -16.63 6.13
C HIS A 260 -4.15 -17.68 7.24
N ASN A 261 -5.22 -18.49 7.25
CA ASN A 261 -5.41 -19.57 8.22
C ASN A 261 -5.20 -19.12 9.68
N GLN A 262 -5.88 -18.04 10.09
CA GLN A 262 -5.79 -17.46 11.44
C GLN A 262 -4.38 -16.97 11.83
N SER A 263 -3.44 -16.94 10.89
CA SER A 263 -2.10 -16.39 11.09
C SER A 263 -2.00 -15.03 10.41
N MET A 264 -1.43 -14.06 11.12
CA MET A 264 -1.19 -12.72 10.62
C MET A 264 0.31 -12.53 10.39
N PHE A 265 0.63 -12.09 9.18
CA PHE A 265 1.97 -11.70 8.75
C PHE A 265 1.94 -10.24 8.32
N ILE A 266 3.11 -9.62 8.33
CA ILE A 266 3.32 -8.26 7.85
C ILE A 266 4.34 -8.33 6.73
N LEU A 267 3.97 -7.83 5.56
CA LEU A 267 4.91 -7.57 4.47
C LEU A 267 5.43 -6.14 4.61
N ALA A 268 6.74 -5.97 4.59
CA ALA A 268 7.37 -4.66 4.66
C ALA A 268 8.45 -4.55 3.56
N SER A 269 8.53 -3.39 2.92
CA SER A 269 9.54 -3.10 1.89
C SER A 269 10.50 -2.03 2.38
N ASP A 270 11.78 -2.18 2.06
CA ASP A 270 12.82 -1.23 2.47
C ASP A 270 13.50 -0.50 1.31
N ASP A 271 14.30 0.52 1.65
CA ASP A 271 15.16 1.31 0.76
C ASP A 271 16.36 0.55 0.16
N ASN A 272 16.49 -0.75 0.44
CA ASN A 272 17.49 -1.63 -0.16
C ASN A 272 16.88 -2.62 -1.15
N ARG A 273 15.59 -2.43 -1.50
CA ARG A 273 14.79 -3.26 -2.42
C ARG A 273 14.50 -4.64 -1.83
N VAL A 274 14.42 -4.75 -0.51
CA VAL A 274 14.15 -6.02 0.18
C VAL A 274 12.72 -6.01 0.71
N LEU A 275 12.03 -7.13 0.46
CA LEU A 275 10.74 -7.45 1.07
C LEU A 275 10.99 -8.34 2.28
N HIS A 276 10.49 -7.92 3.43
CA HIS A 276 10.57 -8.61 4.71
C HIS A 276 9.19 -9.13 5.09
N ILE A 277 9.11 -10.40 5.51
CA ILE A 277 7.91 -10.95 6.13
C ILE A 277 8.16 -11.09 7.63
N LEU A 278 7.40 -10.31 8.39
CA LEU A 278 7.38 -10.33 9.84
C LEU A 278 6.14 -11.10 10.30
N GLN A 279 6.21 -11.69 11.50
CA GLN A 279 5.07 -12.34 12.13
C GLN A 279 4.97 -11.90 13.59
N TYR A 280 3.74 -11.63 14.03
CA TYR A 280 3.42 -11.57 15.45
C TYR A 280 3.06 -12.97 15.94
N ASP A 281 3.88 -13.52 16.83
CA ASP A 281 3.68 -14.86 17.41
C ASP A 281 4.10 -14.85 18.89
N PRO A 282 3.18 -14.56 19.82
CA PRO A 282 3.50 -14.43 21.24
C PRO A 282 3.90 -15.75 21.91
N TYR A 283 3.67 -16.89 21.23
CA TYR A 283 3.99 -18.22 21.74
C TYR A 283 5.44 -18.64 21.39
N ASP A 284 6.06 -18.01 20.38
CA ASP A 284 7.46 -18.24 20.04
C ASP A 284 8.36 -17.59 21.09
N VAL A 285 9.31 -18.35 21.63
CA VAL A 285 10.24 -17.90 22.67
C VAL A 285 11.05 -16.69 22.22
N ASN A 286 11.35 -16.58 20.92
CA ASN A 286 12.13 -15.48 20.36
C ASN A 286 11.34 -14.16 20.29
N SER A 287 10.02 -14.21 20.44
CA SER A 287 9.14 -13.03 20.38
C SER A 287 9.15 -12.20 21.66
N LEU A 288 9.80 -12.70 22.74
CA LEU A 288 9.74 -12.08 24.07
C LEU A 288 8.28 -11.87 24.54
N LYS A 289 7.46 -12.93 24.49
CA LYS A 289 6.02 -12.89 24.80
C LYS A 289 5.22 -11.94 23.90
N GLY A 290 5.63 -11.81 22.64
CA GLY A 290 4.98 -10.99 21.62
C GLY A 290 5.56 -9.59 21.44
N HIS A 291 6.34 -9.07 22.39
CA HIS A 291 6.92 -7.72 22.31
C HIS A 291 7.85 -7.50 21.10
N LYS A 292 8.40 -8.58 20.53
CA LYS A 292 9.24 -8.58 19.34
C LYS A 292 8.53 -9.23 18.16
N LEU A 293 8.47 -8.52 17.04
CA LEU A 293 8.07 -9.08 15.75
C LEU A 293 9.18 -9.97 15.20
N LEU A 294 8.79 -11.13 14.69
CA LEU A 294 9.72 -12.13 14.19
C LEU A 294 9.89 -12.00 12.69
N ARG A 295 11.11 -11.63 12.24
CA ARG A 295 11.53 -11.75 10.84
C ARG A 295 11.56 -13.22 10.44
N ARG A 296 10.55 -13.67 9.68
CA ARG A 296 10.45 -15.05 9.20
C ARG A 296 11.24 -15.25 7.91
N THR A 297 11.23 -14.26 7.03
CA THR A 297 11.92 -14.33 5.75
C THR A 297 12.13 -12.97 5.11
N ALA A 298 13.09 -12.89 4.20
CA ALA A 298 13.37 -11.73 3.38
C ALA A 298 13.65 -12.14 1.93
N LEU A 299 13.34 -11.25 0.99
CA LEU A 299 13.54 -11.45 -0.44
C LEU A 299 13.96 -10.13 -1.07
N ARG A 300 15.12 -10.11 -1.73
CA ARG A 300 15.52 -8.99 -2.57
C ARG A 300 14.75 -8.99 -3.87
N THR A 301 14.18 -7.84 -4.17
CA THR A 301 13.50 -7.50 -5.42
C THR A 301 14.41 -6.64 -6.29
N ASN A 302 14.01 -6.43 -7.55
CA ASN A 302 14.84 -5.69 -8.51
C ASN A 302 14.64 -4.16 -8.42
N SER A 303 13.63 -3.69 -7.67
CA SER A 303 13.18 -2.31 -7.72
C SER A 303 12.57 -1.88 -6.39
N TYR A 304 12.35 -0.58 -6.21
CA TYR A 304 11.78 0.01 -5.00
C TYR A 304 10.27 -0.07 -5.03
N THR A 305 9.68 -0.66 -3.98
CA THR A 305 8.22 -0.67 -3.82
C THR A 305 7.71 0.70 -3.42
N THR A 306 6.73 1.22 -4.16
CA THR A 306 6.13 2.54 -3.94
C THR A 306 4.75 2.45 -3.26
N LYS A 307 4.01 1.37 -3.52
CA LYS A 307 2.69 1.15 -2.92
C LYS A 307 2.39 -0.34 -2.78
N MET A 308 1.69 -0.69 -1.71
CA MET A 308 1.12 -2.01 -1.46
C MET A 308 -0.39 -1.86 -1.20
N LEU A 309 -1.14 -2.87 -1.63
CA LEU A 309 -2.57 -2.96 -1.43
C LEU A 309 -2.93 -4.39 -1.02
N ARG A 310 -3.55 -4.55 0.15
CA ARG A 310 -4.16 -5.81 0.56
C ARG A 310 -5.46 -6.05 -0.21
N LYS A 311 -5.65 -7.27 -0.71
CA LYS A 311 -6.91 -7.72 -1.31
C LYS A 311 -7.26 -9.13 -0.85
N ASP A 312 -8.56 -9.40 -0.75
CA ASP A 312 -9.06 -10.76 -0.59
C ASP A 312 -8.62 -11.57 -1.81
N ARG A 313 -7.97 -12.71 -1.59
CA ARG A 313 -7.43 -13.55 -2.66
C ARG A 313 -8.52 -14.08 -3.61
N ARG A 314 -9.79 -14.16 -3.18
CA ARG A 314 -10.92 -14.55 -4.05
C ARG A 314 -11.36 -13.42 -4.98
N GLU A 315 -11.18 -12.18 -4.55
CA GLU A 315 -11.65 -10.97 -5.23
C GLU A 315 -10.54 -10.19 -5.93
N ALA A 316 -9.28 -10.58 -5.74
CA ALA A 316 -8.14 -9.91 -6.34
C ALA A 316 -8.18 -9.95 -7.87
N CYS A 317 -7.74 -8.85 -8.51
CA CYS A 317 -7.87 -8.58 -9.94
C CYS A 317 -7.17 -9.56 -10.90
N PHE A 318 -6.51 -10.60 -10.39
CA PHE A 318 -5.79 -11.62 -11.17
C PHE A 318 -6.09 -13.05 -10.73
N SER A 319 -6.96 -13.23 -9.74
CA SER A 319 -7.17 -14.52 -9.12
C SER A 319 -7.83 -15.52 -10.06
N MET A 320 -7.09 -16.56 -10.44
CA MET A 320 -7.67 -17.71 -11.13
C MET A 320 -8.20 -18.79 -10.17
N VAL A 321 -8.23 -18.52 -8.87
CA VAL A 321 -8.76 -19.44 -7.86
C VAL A 321 -10.20 -19.87 -8.18
N ASN A 322 -11.03 -18.96 -8.70
CA ASN A 322 -12.43 -19.26 -9.03
C ASN A 322 -12.59 -20.24 -10.20
N THR A 323 -11.52 -20.50 -10.96
CA THR A 323 -11.50 -21.55 -12.00
C THR A 323 -11.22 -22.95 -11.44
N LEU A 324 -10.72 -23.01 -10.20
CA LEU A 324 -10.41 -24.26 -9.51
C LEU A 324 -11.63 -24.74 -8.71
N PRO A 325 -11.77 -26.07 -8.50
CA PRO A 325 -12.85 -26.64 -7.69
C PRO A 325 -12.58 -26.47 -6.18
N ILE A 326 -12.31 -25.24 -5.74
CA ILE A 326 -12.09 -24.89 -4.34
C ILE A 326 -13.44 -24.45 -3.76
N ARG A 327 -13.85 -25.08 -2.66
CA ARG A 327 -15.12 -24.75 -2.01
C ARG A 327 -15.12 -23.30 -1.52
N LYS A 328 -16.29 -22.65 -1.55
CA LYS A 328 -16.43 -21.21 -1.19
C LYS A 328 -16.18 -20.91 0.28
N ASP A 329 -16.33 -21.89 1.16
CA ASP A 329 -16.13 -21.81 2.60
C ASP A 329 -14.65 -21.88 3.03
N VAL A 330 -13.74 -22.17 2.11
CA VAL A 330 -12.30 -22.19 2.42
C VAL A 330 -11.78 -20.76 2.54
N ASP A 331 -11.24 -20.40 3.71
CA ASP A 331 -10.48 -19.17 3.84
C ASP A 331 -9.18 -19.28 3.04
N LEU A 332 -9.04 -18.43 2.02
CA LEU A 332 -7.84 -18.35 1.19
C LEU A 332 -6.90 -17.24 1.64
N GLY A 333 -7.33 -16.45 2.62
CA GLY A 333 -6.62 -15.32 3.15
C GLY A 333 -6.61 -14.10 2.23
N PHE A 334 -5.86 -13.12 2.69
CA PHE A 334 -5.57 -11.88 2.01
C PHE A 334 -4.17 -11.92 1.41
N GLU A 335 -4.05 -11.43 0.19
CA GLU A 335 -2.79 -11.25 -0.50
C GLU A 335 -2.45 -9.77 -0.64
N VAL A 336 -1.20 -9.48 -0.96
CA VAL A 336 -0.73 -8.11 -1.19
C VAL A 336 -0.29 -7.97 -2.64
N ILE A 337 -0.85 -6.97 -3.31
CA ILE A 337 -0.40 -6.50 -4.62
C ILE A 337 0.46 -5.27 -4.39
N GLY A 338 1.69 -5.30 -4.90
CA GLY A 338 2.64 -4.19 -4.79
C GLY A 338 3.05 -3.66 -6.15
N CYS A 339 3.33 -2.36 -6.20
CA CYS A 339 3.86 -1.68 -7.37
C CYS A 339 5.25 -1.12 -7.04
N ASN A 340 6.11 -1.13 -8.04
CA ASN A 340 7.47 -0.60 -7.94
C ASN A 340 7.66 0.66 -8.80
N ILE A 341 8.73 1.41 -8.53
CA ILE A 341 9.06 2.65 -9.23
C ILE A 341 9.38 2.47 -10.72
N ASP A 342 9.79 1.27 -11.13
CA ASP A 342 10.04 0.91 -12.54
C ASP A 342 8.75 0.55 -13.31
N GLY A 343 7.59 0.69 -12.67
CA GLY A 343 6.28 0.33 -13.23
C GLY A 343 5.97 -1.17 -13.16
N SER A 344 6.84 -1.98 -12.56
CA SER A 344 6.54 -3.40 -12.34
C SER A 344 5.52 -3.58 -11.22
N ILE A 345 4.66 -4.59 -11.38
CA ILE A 345 3.67 -5.00 -10.38
C ILE A 345 4.05 -6.41 -9.93
N TYR A 346 3.99 -6.64 -8.62
CA TYR A 346 4.20 -7.96 -8.03
C TYR A 346 3.06 -8.31 -7.08
N LYS A 347 2.97 -9.59 -6.75
CA LYS A 347 1.95 -10.13 -5.87
C LYS A 347 2.60 -11.08 -4.86
N VAL A 348 2.23 -10.97 -3.60
CA VAL A 348 2.66 -11.86 -2.52
C VAL A 348 1.42 -12.53 -1.95
N SER A 349 1.24 -13.80 -2.29
CA SER A 349 0.10 -14.60 -1.85
C SER A 349 0.54 -15.62 -0.78
N PRO A 350 -0.20 -15.73 0.34
CA PRO A 350 0.07 -16.76 1.33
C PRO A 350 -0.34 -18.14 0.79
N ILE A 351 0.41 -19.17 1.18
CA ILE A 351 0.16 -20.56 0.78
C ILE A 351 0.21 -21.50 1.97
N ASN A 352 -0.44 -22.65 1.86
CA ASN A 352 -0.39 -23.67 2.90
C ASN A 352 0.94 -24.44 2.87
N GLU A 353 1.22 -25.16 3.95
CA GLU A 353 2.50 -25.87 4.14
C GLU A 353 2.75 -26.94 3.05
N TYR A 354 1.71 -27.65 2.62
CA TYR A 354 1.82 -28.69 1.59
C TYR A 354 2.17 -28.08 0.23
N GLN A 355 1.48 -27.01 -0.15
CA GLN A 355 1.75 -26.23 -1.36
C GLN A 355 3.16 -25.64 -1.32
N TYR A 356 3.57 -25.05 -0.19
CA TYR A 356 4.92 -24.51 -0.01
C TYR A 356 5.99 -25.57 -0.24
N ARG A 357 5.91 -26.73 0.43
CA ARG A 357 6.92 -27.80 0.29
C ARG A 357 7.04 -28.29 -1.15
N ARG A 358 5.92 -28.44 -1.85
CA ARG A 358 5.88 -28.90 -3.24
C ARG A 358 6.52 -27.87 -4.18
N LEU A 359 6.08 -26.62 -4.10
CA LEU A 359 6.57 -25.54 -4.95
C LEU A 359 8.02 -25.18 -4.65
N TYR A 360 8.44 -25.20 -3.38
CA TYR A 360 9.82 -24.95 -2.99
C TYR A 360 10.76 -26.05 -3.49
N SER A 361 10.33 -27.31 -3.39
CA SER A 361 11.09 -28.44 -3.96
C SER A 361 11.23 -28.32 -5.47
N LEU A 362 10.15 -27.90 -6.16
CA LEU A 362 10.19 -27.64 -7.60
C LEU A 362 11.13 -26.48 -7.95
N GLN A 363 11.04 -25.36 -7.23
CA GLN A 363 11.93 -24.20 -7.39
C GLN A 363 13.40 -24.61 -7.25
N ASN A 364 13.73 -25.41 -6.23
CA ASN A 364 15.10 -25.88 -6.02
C ASN A 364 15.60 -26.71 -7.20
N GLN A 365 14.77 -27.63 -7.71
CA GLN A 365 15.16 -28.43 -8.86
C GLN A 365 15.38 -27.57 -10.12
N ILE A 366 14.51 -26.58 -10.37
CA ILE A 366 14.66 -25.67 -11.51
C ILE A 366 15.93 -24.83 -11.35
N ALA A 367 16.16 -24.30 -10.15
CA ALA A 367 17.34 -23.50 -9.85
C ALA A 367 18.64 -24.28 -10.10
N ASP A 368 18.68 -25.58 -9.76
CA ASP A 368 19.91 -26.37 -9.84
C ASP A 368 20.13 -27.03 -11.20
N LYS A 369 19.05 -27.39 -11.93
CA LYS A 369 19.15 -28.17 -13.18
C LYS A 369 18.97 -27.36 -14.46
N GLU A 370 18.33 -26.19 -14.40
CA GLU A 370 18.12 -25.37 -15.59
C GLU A 370 19.23 -24.34 -15.77
N ALA A 371 19.53 -24.04 -17.04
CA ALA A 371 20.37 -22.91 -17.37
C ALA A 371 19.63 -21.59 -17.09
N HIS A 372 20.27 -20.73 -16.31
CA HIS A 372 19.76 -19.38 -16.04
C HIS A 372 20.42 -18.37 -16.96
N TRP A 373 19.70 -17.28 -17.20
CA TRP A 373 20.19 -16.23 -18.08
C TRP A 373 21.46 -15.63 -17.47
N LEU A 374 22.46 -15.39 -18.32
CA LEU A 374 23.77 -14.86 -17.92
C LEU A 374 24.49 -15.72 -16.86
N GLY A 375 24.10 -16.98 -16.66
CA GLY A 375 24.69 -17.85 -15.64
C GLY A 375 24.38 -17.42 -14.19
N LEU A 376 23.40 -16.55 -13.98
CA LEU A 376 23.06 -16.05 -12.65
C LEU A 376 22.44 -17.13 -11.77
N ASN A 377 22.84 -17.19 -10.51
CA ASN A 377 22.23 -18.08 -9.54
C ASN A 377 20.95 -17.44 -8.98
N ALA A 378 19.79 -18.01 -9.30
CA ALA A 378 18.51 -17.45 -8.91
C ALA A 378 18.30 -17.39 -7.39
N LYS A 379 18.78 -18.40 -6.63
CA LYS A 379 18.68 -18.42 -5.16
C LYS A 379 19.54 -17.32 -4.54
N MET A 380 20.77 -17.19 -5.03
CA MET A 380 21.69 -16.17 -4.53
C MET A 380 21.24 -14.76 -4.93
N ASN A 381 20.61 -14.58 -6.09
CA ASN A 381 20.05 -13.28 -6.47
C ASN A 381 18.88 -12.85 -5.56
N ALA A 382 18.03 -13.81 -5.16
CA ALA A 382 16.92 -13.57 -4.22
C ALA A 382 17.40 -13.16 -2.81
N VAL A 383 18.60 -13.62 -2.40
CA VAL A 383 19.21 -13.30 -1.11
C VAL A 383 20.13 -12.08 -1.19
N GLY A 384 20.89 -11.92 -2.27
CA GLY A 384 22.00 -10.98 -2.45
C GLY A 384 22.88 -10.82 -1.21
N ASP A 385 23.03 -9.58 -0.74
CA ASP A 385 23.87 -9.23 0.42
C ASP A 385 23.22 -9.50 1.79
N LEU A 386 22.07 -10.18 1.84
CA LEU A 386 21.38 -10.52 3.10
C LEU A 386 21.97 -11.76 3.78
N GLN A 387 23.22 -12.10 3.49
CA GLN A 387 23.84 -13.35 3.97
C GLN A 387 23.89 -13.43 5.49
N ASP A 388 24.12 -12.30 6.16
CA ASP A 388 24.13 -12.22 7.62
C ASP A 388 22.72 -12.42 8.21
N GLU A 389 21.69 -11.91 7.52
CA GLU A 389 20.28 -12.10 7.92
C GLU A 389 19.76 -13.51 7.61
N MET A 390 20.39 -14.25 6.68
CA MET A 390 20.00 -15.62 6.34
C MET A 390 20.11 -16.60 7.51
N ASN A 391 21.00 -16.35 8.47
CA ASN A 391 21.10 -17.18 9.67
C ASN A 391 19.80 -17.17 10.50
N VAL A 392 18.99 -16.10 10.35
CA VAL A 392 17.69 -15.94 11.00
C VAL A 392 16.55 -16.44 10.10
N ILE A 393 16.71 -16.36 8.77
CA ILE A 393 15.70 -16.77 7.79
C ILE A 393 15.64 -18.30 7.66
N LYS A 394 14.59 -18.89 8.22
CA LYS A 394 14.37 -20.35 8.17
C LYS A 394 13.65 -20.82 6.91
N ARG A 395 12.88 -19.94 6.25
CA ARG A 395 11.94 -20.29 5.17
C ARG A 395 11.94 -19.23 4.07
N PRO A 396 12.70 -19.39 2.98
CA PRO A 396 12.77 -18.39 1.91
C PRO A 396 11.43 -18.23 1.17
N ILE A 397 11.19 -17.05 0.62
CA ILE A 397 10.04 -16.81 -0.25
C ILE A 397 10.21 -17.61 -1.56
N ILE A 398 9.12 -18.17 -2.06
CA ILE A 398 9.07 -18.85 -3.36
C ILE A 398 8.95 -17.79 -4.46
N GLU A 399 9.90 -17.76 -5.39
CA GLU A 399 9.89 -16.86 -6.54
C GLU A 399 9.07 -17.47 -7.67
N TYR A 400 7.83 -16.98 -7.83
CA TYR A 400 6.91 -17.49 -8.86
C TYR A 400 7.48 -17.42 -10.29
N ARG A 401 8.35 -16.43 -10.59
CA ARG A 401 9.00 -16.29 -11.90
C ARG A 401 9.82 -17.53 -12.28
N LEU A 402 10.49 -18.19 -11.32
CA LEU A 402 11.19 -19.45 -11.58
C LEU A 402 10.22 -20.57 -11.92
N LEU A 403 9.05 -20.59 -11.27
CA LEU A 403 8.01 -21.57 -11.55
C LEU A 403 7.40 -21.37 -12.93
N THR A 404 7.28 -20.13 -13.45
CA THR A 404 6.77 -19.92 -14.83
C THR A 404 7.61 -20.60 -15.91
N ARG A 405 8.91 -20.82 -15.65
CA ARG A 405 9.77 -21.62 -16.54
C ARG A 405 9.33 -23.08 -16.61
N PHE A 406 8.81 -23.63 -15.52
CA PHE A 406 8.25 -24.99 -15.54
C PHE A 406 7.10 -25.11 -16.55
N SER A 407 6.22 -24.10 -16.61
CA SER A 407 5.09 -24.09 -17.55
C SER A 407 5.52 -24.10 -19.02
N SER A 408 6.65 -23.47 -19.35
CA SER A 408 7.17 -23.40 -20.72
C SER A 408 8.04 -24.60 -21.14
N MET A 409 8.36 -25.51 -20.23
CA MET A 409 9.13 -26.73 -20.55
C MET A 409 8.33 -27.73 -21.39
N ALA A 410 9.03 -28.62 -22.10
CA ALA A 410 8.42 -29.77 -22.75
C ALA A 410 7.78 -30.73 -21.72
N GLU A 411 6.70 -31.41 -22.11
CA GLU A 411 5.92 -32.29 -21.22
C GLU A 411 6.76 -33.41 -20.58
N ASP A 412 7.67 -34.02 -21.32
CA ASP A 412 8.54 -35.08 -20.79
C ASP A 412 9.46 -34.53 -19.69
N LYS A 413 9.97 -33.32 -19.89
CA LYS A 413 10.81 -32.63 -18.90
C LYS A 413 10.00 -32.28 -17.65
N LYS A 414 8.77 -31.76 -17.82
CA LYS A 414 7.85 -31.49 -16.70
C LYS A 414 7.58 -32.75 -15.89
N LYS A 415 7.31 -33.87 -16.54
CA LYS A 415 7.13 -35.18 -15.88
C LYS A 415 8.38 -35.58 -15.10
N MET A 416 9.59 -35.42 -15.66
CA MET A 416 10.84 -35.72 -14.94
C MET A 416 11.02 -34.91 -13.65
N PHE A 417 10.67 -33.62 -13.66
CA PHE A 417 10.68 -32.78 -12.45
C PHE A 417 9.59 -33.19 -11.45
N ALA A 418 8.39 -33.50 -11.95
CA ALA A 418 7.23 -33.85 -11.13
C ALA A 418 7.32 -35.25 -10.49
N ILE A 419 7.97 -36.23 -11.13
CA ILE A 419 8.13 -37.60 -10.59
C ILE A 419 8.77 -37.58 -9.19
N LYS A 420 9.70 -36.66 -8.95
CA LYS A 420 10.38 -36.51 -7.65
C LYS A 420 9.48 -35.92 -6.55
N LEU A 421 8.34 -35.35 -6.91
CA LEU A 421 7.39 -34.70 -6.01
C LEU A 421 6.24 -35.65 -5.59
N GLY A 422 6.08 -36.79 -6.25
CA GLY A 422 5.06 -37.80 -5.92
C GLY A 422 4.21 -38.25 -7.13
N LYS A 423 3.30 -39.20 -6.87
CA LYS A 423 2.54 -39.93 -7.91
C LYS A 423 1.59 -39.05 -8.75
N ASP A 424 0.96 -38.05 -8.15
CA ASP A 424 0.03 -37.11 -8.80
C ASP A 424 0.56 -35.66 -8.85
N ALA A 425 1.87 -35.50 -8.62
CA ALA A 425 2.42 -34.19 -8.34
C ALA A 425 2.36 -33.22 -9.51
N LEU A 426 2.29 -33.70 -10.76
CA LEU A 426 2.17 -32.80 -11.92
C LEU A 426 0.85 -32.04 -11.90
N VAL A 427 -0.27 -32.73 -11.65
CA VAL A 427 -1.60 -32.13 -11.58
C VAL A 427 -1.68 -31.18 -10.39
N ASP A 428 -1.14 -31.58 -9.25
CA ASP A 428 -1.08 -30.74 -8.06
C ASP A 428 -0.24 -29.47 -8.28
N VAL A 429 0.92 -29.59 -8.94
CA VAL A 429 1.76 -28.42 -9.28
C VAL A 429 0.99 -27.45 -10.17
N TYR A 430 0.26 -27.94 -11.18
CA TYR A 430 -0.56 -27.07 -12.02
C TYR A 430 -1.67 -26.39 -11.24
N ARG A 431 -2.38 -27.13 -10.39
CA ARG A 431 -3.42 -26.56 -9.51
C ARG A 431 -2.83 -25.48 -8.60
N ASP A 432 -1.69 -25.77 -7.98
CA ASP A 432 -0.98 -24.85 -7.10
C ASP A 432 -0.53 -23.59 -7.87
N MET A 433 0.02 -23.75 -9.08
CA MET A 433 0.46 -22.62 -9.91
C MET A 433 -0.70 -21.77 -10.42
N ILE A 434 -1.83 -22.38 -10.83
CA ILE A 434 -3.05 -21.67 -11.25
C ILE A 434 -3.63 -20.89 -10.08
N SER A 435 -3.60 -21.44 -8.86
CA SER A 435 -4.08 -20.74 -7.67
C SER A 435 -3.27 -19.49 -7.31
N LEU A 436 -2.08 -19.34 -7.88
CA LEU A 436 -1.14 -18.24 -7.63
C LEU A 436 -1.05 -17.25 -8.78
N GLN A 437 -1.61 -17.57 -9.96
CA GLN A 437 -1.85 -16.57 -11.01
C GLN A 437 -2.95 -15.63 -10.56
#